data_AF-A0A250JJT1-F1
#
_entry.id   AF-A0A250JJT1-F1
#
_cell.length_a   1.000
_cell.length_b   1.000
_cell.length_c   1.000
_cell.angle_alpha   90.00
_cell.angle_beta   90.00
_cell.angle_gamma   90.00
#
_symmetry.space_group_name_H-M   'P 1'
#
loop_
_entity.id
_entity.type
_entity.pdbx_description
1 polymer ?
#
loop_
_entity_poly.entity_id
_entity_poly.type
_entity_poly.pdbx_seq_one_letter_code
_entity_poly.pdbx_strand_id
1 'polypeptide(L)'
;MTLRERLGAVTPFFAARAFALGNLAFLGVDILLAHAANDFALPVEWLPVVFSVVAPLLLLPGLVSERLWARTRVVDVAVALGSIGVGVAGMILHLHSAFFERQSLHDLVYTAPFVAPLSYVGLGLLVLLNRMEAPTGPAWASWVVMLALGGSVGNLGLSLLDHAQNGFFSATEWVPVVTAAFGTSFLLVAMLRPARGFLWLTLGMMGVQSAVGVLGFVLHVLANLRHTNVPLREQVIYGAPIFAPLLFADISVLAAIGMWGLMRGVSHAQGSLGVGSLAHASKEV
;
A
#
# COMPACT_ATOMS: atom_id res chain seq x y z
N MET A 1 -20.87 -25.36 -7.12
CA MET A 1 -19.57 -24.89 -6.61
C MET A 1 -19.77 -24.41 -5.18
N THR A 2 -19.14 -25.07 -4.20
CA THR A 2 -19.32 -24.76 -2.77
C THR A 2 -18.59 -23.45 -2.38
N LEU A 3 -18.98 -22.81 -1.28
CA LEU A 3 -18.28 -21.61 -0.77
C LEU A 3 -16.79 -21.89 -0.52
N ARG A 4 -16.47 -23.13 -0.11
CA ARG A 4 -15.09 -23.62 0.10
C ARG A 4 -14.29 -23.74 -1.20
N GLU A 5 -14.93 -24.16 -2.30
CA GLU A 5 -14.31 -24.18 -3.64
C GLU A 5 -14.08 -22.76 -4.18
N ARG A 6 -14.99 -21.82 -3.92
CA ARG A 6 -14.83 -20.41 -4.30
C ARG A 6 -13.74 -19.71 -3.49
N LEU A 7 -13.65 -19.97 -2.19
CA LEU A 7 -12.57 -19.46 -1.33
C LEU A 7 -11.22 -20.11 -1.65
N GLY A 8 -11.21 -21.38 -2.08
CA GLY A 8 -10.02 -22.06 -2.60
C GLY A 8 -9.46 -21.46 -3.89
N ALA A 9 -10.26 -20.68 -4.63
CA ALA A 9 -9.86 -20.05 -5.88
C ALA A 9 -9.09 -18.73 -5.69
N VAL A 10 -9.14 -18.10 -4.50
CA VAL A 10 -8.39 -16.87 -4.24
C VAL A 10 -6.92 -17.20 -4.06
N THR A 11 -6.08 -16.61 -4.90
CA THR A 11 -4.62 -16.72 -4.83
C THR A 11 -4.02 -15.40 -4.36
N PRO A 12 -2.81 -15.41 -3.76
CA PRO A 12 -2.07 -14.18 -3.47
C PRO A 12 -1.95 -13.27 -4.70
N PHE A 13 -1.72 -13.87 -5.87
CA PHE A 13 -1.60 -13.14 -7.14
C PHE A 13 -2.89 -12.42 -7.54
N PHE A 14 -4.04 -13.10 -7.44
CA PHE A 14 -5.34 -12.47 -7.67
C PHE A 14 -5.59 -11.35 -6.66
N ALA A 15 -5.29 -11.59 -5.38
CA ALA A 15 -5.44 -10.59 -4.33
C ALA A 15 -4.58 -9.34 -4.59
N ALA A 16 -3.34 -9.49 -5.03
CA ALA A 16 -2.46 -8.37 -5.38
C ALA A 16 -2.99 -7.55 -6.57
N ARG A 17 -3.59 -8.21 -7.57
CA ARG A 17 -4.21 -7.53 -8.72
C ARG A 17 -5.46 -6.77 -8.33
N ALA A 18 -6.31 -7.37 -7.49
CA ALA A 18 -7.48 -6.71 -6.93
C ALA A 18 -7.07 -5.53 -6.03
N PHE A 19 -6.03 -5.70 -5.21
CA PHE A 19 -5.44 -4.66 -4.38
C PHE A 19 -4.96 -3.48 -5.22
N ALA A 20 -4.19 -3.72 -6.28
CA ALA A 20 -3.69 -2.66 -7.15
C ALA A 20 -4.82 -1.88 -7.83
N LEU A 21 -5.83 -2.59 -8.36
CA LEU A 21 -6.99 -1.97 -9.00
C LEU A 21 -7.80 -1.14 -8.00
N GLY A 22 -8.10 -1.71 -6.83
CA GLY A 22 -8.86 -1.03 -5.77
C GLY A 22 -8.16 0.22 -5.28
N ASN A 23 -6.86 0.13 -4.97
CA ASN A 23 -6.09 1.27 -4.49
C ASN A 23 -5.93 2.38 -5.53
N LEU A 24 -5.74 2.05 -6.81
CA LEU A 24 -5.75 3.07 -7.86
C LEU A 24 -7.08 3.83 -7.91
N ALA A 25 -8.21 3.15 -7.71
CA ALA A 25 -9.52 3.79 -7.66
C ALA A 25 -9.69 4.66 -6.41
N PHE A 26 -9.33 4.15 -5.23
CA PHE A 26 -9.47 4.87 -3.96
C PHE A 26 -8.53 6.07 -3.83
N LEU A 27 -7.33 6.03 -4.43
CA LEU A 27 -6.47 7.21 -4.53
C LEU A 27 -7.18 8.38 -5.19
N GLY A 28 -8.07 8.14 -6.17
CA GLY A 28 -8.86 9.21 -6.78
C GLY A 28 -9.75 9.93 -5.77
N VAL A 29 -10.34 9.20 -4.82
CA VAL A 29 -11.19 9.78 -3.77
C VAL A 29 -10.35 10.56 -2.76
N ASP A 30 -9.21 10.02 -2.36
CA ASP A 30 -8.31 10.67 -1.39
C ASP A 30 -7.74 11.98 -1.96
N ILE A 31 -7.30 11.96 -3.22
CA ILE A 31 -6.77 13.14 -3.92
C ILE A 31 -7.86 14.17 -4.17
N LEU A 32 -9.08 13.74 -4.54
CA LEU A 32 -10.23 14.63 -4.63
C LEU A 32 -10.47 15.39 -3.33
N LEU A 33 -10.36 14.70 -2.20
CA LEU A 33 -10.55 15.32 -0.90
C LEU A 33 -9.39 16.25 -0.52
N ALA A 34 -8.14 15.80 -0.71
CA ALA A 34 -6.96 16.58 -0.36
C ALA A 34 -6.84 17.88 -1.18
N HIS A 35 -7.07 17.83 -2.49
CA HIS A 35 -7.02 19.00 -3.37
C HIS A 35 -8.33 19.81 -3.38
N ALA A 36 -9.40 19.34 -2.75
CA ALA A 36 -10.54 20.21 -2.49
C ALA A 36 -10.20 21.34 -1.50
N ALA A 37 -9.16 21.17 -0.67
CA ALA A 37 -8.73 22.18 0.31
C ALA A 37 -8.06 23.40 -0.34
N ASN A 38 -7.48 23.25 -1.53
CA ASN A 38 -6.93 24.36 -2.31
C ASN A 38 -7.76 24.66 -3.58
N ASP A 39 -8.96 24.09 -3.68
CA ASP A 39 -9.87 24.21 -4.83
C ASP A 39 -9.21 23.89 -6.18
N PHE A 40 -8.29 22.91 -6.20
CA PHE A 40 -7.54 22.55 -7.41
C PHE A 40 -6.87 23.75 -8.08
N ALA A 41 -6.14 24.55 -7.29
CA ALA A 41 -5.55 25.82 -7.71
C ALA A 41 -4.76 25.73 -9.03
N LEU A 42 -4.13 24.58 -9.31
CA LEU A 42 -3.47 24.30 -10.58
C LEU A 42 -4.21 23.22 -11.39
N PRO A 43 -4.42 23.40 -12.71
CA PRO A 43 -5.08 22.40 -13.56
C PRO A 43 -4.41 21.02 -13.55
N VAL A 44 -3.09 20.97 -13.29
CA VAL A 44 -2.33 19.71 -13.23
C VAL A 44 -2.75 18.82 -12.06
N GLU A 45 -3.37 19.39 -11.01
CA GLU A 45 -3.86 18.64 -9.85
C GLU A 45 -5.02 17.70 -10.21
N TRP A 46 -5.72 17.93 -11.33
CA TRP A 46 -6.75 17.04 -11.85
C TRP A 46 -6.19 15.78 -12.53
N LEU A 47 -4.91 15.79 -12.95
CA LEU A 47 -4.29 14.67 -13.65
C LEU A 47 -4.37 13.36 -12.85
N PRO A 48 -3.93 13.29 -11.58
CA PRO A 48 -4.04 12.07 -10.79
C PRO A 48 -5.48 11.60 -10.58
N VAL A 49 -6.45 12.52 -10.40
CA VAL A 49 -7.87 12.17 -10.27
C VAL A 49 -8.38 11.45 -11.53
N VAL A 50 -8.15 12.03 -12.70
CA VAL A 50 -8.54 11.42 -13.98
C VAL A 50 -7.83 10.09 -14.19
N PHE A 51 -6.53 10.03 -13.88
CA PHE A 51 -5.76 8.80 -13.98
C PHE A 51 -6.33 7.69 -13.07
N SER A 52 -6.68 8.01 -11.83
CA SER A 52 -7.30 7.08 -10.87
C SER A 52 -8.68 6.59 -11.26
N VAL A 53 -9.40 7.29 -12.13
CA VAL A 53 -10.66 6.78 -12.72
C VAL A 53 -10.37 5.88 -13.92
N VAL A 54 -9.49 6.29 -14.82
CA VAL A 54 -9.23 5.59 -16.08
C VAL A 54 -8.43 4.29 -15.86
N ALA A 55 -7.39 4.32 -15.04
CA ALA A 55 -6.49 3.17 -14.85
C ALA A 55 -7.20 1.91 -14.32
N PRO A 56 -8.04 1.97 -13.27
CA PRO A 56 -8.80 0.80 -12.82
C PRO A 56 -9.71 0.21 -13.89
N LEU A 57 -10.36 1.05 -14.70
CA LEU A 57 -11.23 0.60 -15.80
C LEU A 57 -10.43 -0.15 -16.87
N LEU A 58 -9.21 0.30 -17.15
CA LEU A 58 -8.30 -0.36 -18.09
C LEU A 58 -7.75 -1.70 -17.54
N LEU A 59 -7.56 -1.82 -16.22
CA LEU A 59 -7.06 -3.04 -15.58
C LEU A 59 -8.16 -4.09 -15.31
N LEU A 60 -9.42 -3.65 -15.19
CA LEU A 60 -10.56 -4.50 -14.86
C LEU A 60 -10.75 -5.74 -15.76
N PRO A 61 -10.61 -5.64 -17.11
CA PRO A 61 -10.75 -6.81 -17.98
C PRO A 61 -9.77 -7.93 -17.62
N GLY A 62 -8.54 -7.56 -17.27
CA GLY A 62 -7.54 -8.51 -16.81
C GLY A 62 -8.03 -9.25 -15.57
N LEU A 63 -8.49 -8.51 -14.55
CA LEU A 63 -8.93 -9.08 -13.27
C LEU A 63 -10.06 -10.12 -13.43
N VAL A 64 -10.97 -9.90 -14.39
CA VAL A 64 -12.13 -10.77 -14.61
C VAL A 64 -11.81 -12.02 -15.44
N SER A 65 -10.77 -11.98 -16.28
CA SER A 65 -10.46 -13.10 -17.18
C SER A 65 -8.96 -13.23 -17.49
N GLU A 66 -8.41 -14.43 -17.28
CA GLU A 66 -7.01 -14.75 -17.65
C GLU A 66 -6.75 -14.60 -19.15
N ARG A 67 -7.74 -14.88 -20.01
CA ARG A 67 -7.64 -14.67 -21.46
C ARG A 67 -7.51 -13.18 -21.78
N LEU A 68 -8.28 -12.33 -21.11
CA LEU A 68 -8.19 -10.88 -21.29
C LEU A 68 -6.91 -10.35 -20.69
N TRP A 69 -6.49 -10.85 -19.53
CA TRP A 69 -5.20 -10.51 -18.92
C TRP A 69 -4.06 -10.78 -19.90
N ALA A 70 -4.02 -11.93 -20.58
CA ALA A 70 -3.01 -12.20 -21.60
C ALA A 70 -3.02 -11.17 -22.75
N ARG A 71 -4.20 -10.68 -23.14
CA ARG A 71 -4.39 -9.72 -24.24
C ARG A 71 -4.11 -8.27 -23.86
N THR A 72 -4.37 -7.87 -22.61
CA THR A 72 -4.19 -6.48 -22.14
C THR A 72 -2.77 -6.17 -21.68
N ARG A 73 -1.79 -7.04 -21.92
CA ARG A 73 -0.41 -6.87 -21.41
C ARG A 73 0.17 -5.47 -21.67
N VAL A 74 0.03 -4.95 -22.89
CA VAL A 74 0.54 -3.61 -23.24
C VAL A 74 -0.20 -2.51 -22.47
N VAL A 75 -1.51 -2.65 -22.29
CA VAL A 75 -2.33 -1.71 -21.52
C VAL A 75 -1.91 -1.69 -20.05
N ASP A 76 -1.77 -2.85 -19.41
CA ASP A 76 -1.32 -2.94 -18.02
C ASP A 76 0.08 -2.33 -17.82
N VAL A 77 1.01 -2.56 -18.75
CA VAL A 77 2.35 -1.96 -18.71
C VAL A 77 2.28 -0.44 -18.89
N ALA A 78 1.45 0.05 -19.81
CA ALA A 78 1.25 1.49 -20.00
C ALA A 78 0.63 2.13 -18.74
N VAL A 79 -0.35 1.49 -18.11
CA VAL A 79 -0.93 1.93 -16.83
C VAL A 79 0.14 1.93 -15.74
N ALA A 80 0.96 0.89 -15.64
CA ALA A 80 2.03 0.81 -14.66
C ALA A 80 3.04 1.96 -14.79
N LEU A 81 3.54 2.19 -16.01
CA LEU A 81 4.49 3.27 -16.30
C LEU A 81 3.85 4.65 -16.11
N GLY A 82 2.59 4.81 -16.51
CA GLY A 82 1.82 6.03 -16.28
C GLY A 82 1.66 6.34 -14.80
N SER A 83 1.36 5.32 -13.98
CA SER A 83 1.25 5.42 -12.53
C SER A 83 2.58 5.88 -11.92
N ILE A 84 3.70 5.25 -12.32
CA ILE A 84 5.04 5.67 -11.88
C ILE A 84 5.31 7.14 -12.27
N GLY A 85 4.98 7.52 -13.51
CA GLY A 85 5.14 8.89 -14.00
C GLY A 85 4.34 9.92 -13.20
N VAL A 86 3.05 9.65 -12.95
CA VAL A 86 2.17 10.50 -12.13
C VAL A 86 2.73 10.64 -10.72
N GLY A 87 3.17 9.55 -10.09
CA GLY A 87 3.71 9.58 -8.73
C GLY A 87 5.02 10.35 -8.61
N VAL A 88 5.96 10.15 -9.53
CA VAL A 88 7.24 10.88 -9.53
C VAL A 88 7.03 12.37 -9.83
N ALA A 89 6.21 12.70 -10.82
CA ALA A 89 5.89 14.09 -11.15
C ALA A 89 5.18 14.79 -9.99
N GLY A 90 4.19 14.14 -9.37
CA GLY A 90 3.48 14.66 -8.21
C GLY A 90 4.40 14.92 -7.01
N MET A 91 5.32 13.99 -6.72
CA MET A 91 6.32 14.19 -5.66
C MET A 91 7.17 15.45 -5.92
N ILE A 92 7.66 15.62 -7.15
CA ILE A 92 8.50 16.78 -7.52
C ILE A 92 7.70 18.08 -7.38
N LEU A 93 6.45 18.11 -7.86
CA LEU A 93 5.59 19.28 -7.77
C LEU A 93 5.26 19.63 -6.31
N HIS A 94 5.00 18.63 -5.46
CA HIS A 94 4.79 18.86 -4.02
C HIS A 94 6.04 19.45 -3.36
N LEU A 95 7.24 18.92 -3.63
CA LEU A 95 8.48 19.48 -3.10
C LEU A 95 8.77 20.91 -3.59
N HIS A 96 8.36 21.25 -4.81
CA HIS A 96 8.56 22.59 -5.35
C HIS A 96 7.70 23.66 -4.67
N SER A 97 6.59 23.28 -4.04
CA SER A 97 5.66 24.24 -3.42
C SER A 97 6.24 25.02 -2.23
N ALA A 98 7.22 24.46 -1.51
CA ALA A 98 7.86 25.14 -0.38
C ALA A 98 9.29 24.64 -0.07
N PHE A 99 9.53 23.32 -0.15
CA PHE A 99 10.84 22.76 0.22
C PHE A 99 12.00 23.26 -0.66
N PHE A 100 11.84 23.35 -1.98
CA PHE A 100 12.96 23.75 -2.85
C PHE A 100 13.36 25.23 -2.77
N GLU A 101 12.56 26.08 -2.12
CA GLU A 101 12.93 27.49 -1.93
C GLU A 101 14.02 27.66 -0.87
N ARG A 102 13.88 26.95 0.27
CA ARG A 102 14.71 27.17 1.48
C ARG A 102 15.40 25.92 2.01
N GLN A 103 14.98 24.73 1.55
CA GLN A 103 15.61 23.43 1.83
C GLN A 103 15.84 23.16 3.33
N SER A 104 14.91 23.59 4.18
CA SER A 104 15.01 23.36 5.63
C SER A 104 14.14 22.18 6.09
N LEU A 105 14.46 21.60 7.26
CA LEU A 105 13.61 20.58 7.88
C LEU A 105 12.23 21.13 8.25
N HIS A 106 12.14 22.40 8.62
CA HIS A 106 10.87 23.08 8.86
C HIS A 106 10.02 23.06 7.58
N ASP A 107 10.58 23.46 6.45
CA ASP A 107 9.83 23.51 5.20
C ASP A 107 9.48 22.12 4.69
N LEU A 108 10.31 21.11 4.97
CA LEU A 108 9.97 19.71 4.68
C LEU A 108 8.73 19.23 5.47
N VAL A 109 8.59 19.65 6.73
CA VAL A 109 7.45 19.32 7.60
C VAL A 109 6.17 20.01 7.13
N TYR A 110 6.25 21.29 6.71
CA TYR A 110 5.08 22.09 6.33
C TYR A 110 4.80 22.15 4.81
N THR A 111 5.62 21.49 3.99
CA THR A 111 5.34 21.31 2.56
C THR A 111 4.18 20.34 2.36
N ALA A 112 3.47 20.47 1.23
CA ALA A 112 2.48 19.48 0.82
C ALA A 112 3.06 18.06 0.89
N PRO A 113 2.29 17.03 1.30
CA PRO A 113 2.83 15.69 1.55
C PRO A 113 3.49 15.08 0.30
N PHE A 114 4.81 15.21 0.16
CA PHE A 114 5.52 14.81 -1.06
C PHE A 114 5.67 13.30 -1.20
N VAL A 115 5.56 12.58 -0.07
CA VAL A 115 5.57 11.12 -0.05
C VAL A 115 4.24 10.54 -0.54
N ALA A 116 3.12 11.27 -0.40
CA ALA A 116 1.80 10.75 -0.78
C ALA A 116 1.70 10.39 -2.29
N PRO A 117 2.20 11.21 -3.24
CA PRO A 117 2.27 10.82 -4.66
C PRO A 117 3.04 9.53 -4.95
N LEU A 118 4.01 9.14 -4.10
CA LEU A 118 4.77 7.89 -4.30
C LEU A 118 3.92 6.62 -4.14
N SER A 119 2.70 6.72 -3.60
CA SER A 119 1.72 5.63 -3.63
C SER A 119 1.45 5.14 -5.07
N TYR A 120 1.35 6.05 -6.05
CA TYR A 120 1.23 5.67 -7.47
C TYR A 120 2.48 4.95 -7.99
N VAL A 121 3.68 5.29 -7.50
CA VAL A 121 4.90 4.56 -7.87
C VAL A 121 4.82 3.12 -7.34
N GLY A 122 4.45 2.94 -6.07
CA GLY A 122 4.27 1.62 -5.47
C GLY A 122 3.24 0.77 -6.21
N LEU A 123 2.07 1.33 -6.55
CA LEU A 123 1.03 0.63 -7.31
C LEU A 123 1.45 0.34 -8.75
N GLY A 124 2.12 1.27 -9.42
CA GLY A 124 2.67 1.06 -10.76
C GLY A 124 3.70 -0.07 -10.78
N LEU A 125 4.61 -0.08 -9.81
CA LEU A 125 5.57 -1.17 -9.64
C LEU A 125 4.88 -2.51 -9.33
N LEU A 126 3.80 -2.52 -8.55
CA LEU A 126 3.02 -3.75 -8.28
C LEU A 126 2.35 -4.29 -9.55
N VAL A 127 1.74 -3.41 -10.37
CA VAL A 127 1.15 -3.80 -11.66
C VAL A 127 2.23 -4.34 -12.61
N LEU A 128 3.38 -3.68 -12.66
CA LEU A 128 4.51 -4.11 -13.49
C LEU A 128 5.09 -5.45 -13.03
N LEU A 129 5.28 -5.62 -11.72
CA LEU A 129 5.70 -6.88 -11.09
C LEU A 129 4.78 -8.03 -11.50
N ASN A 130 3.46 -7.82 -11.46
CA ASN A 130 2.47 -8.82 -11.85
C ASN A 130 2.58 -9.21 -13.34
N ARG A 131 3.26 -8.44 -14.18
CA ARG A 131 3.52 -8.74 -15.60
C ARG A 131 4.91 -9.30 -15.88
N MET A 132 5.86 -9.10 -14.97
CA MET A 132 7.26 -9.50 -15.14
C MET A 132 7.59 -10.81 -14.44
N GLU A 133 6.96 -11.08 -13.29
CA GLU A 133 7.27 -12.23 -12.47
C GLU A 133 6.18 -13.29 -12.51
N ALA A 134 6.59 -14.56 -12.48
CA ALA A 134 5.67 -15.68 -12.46
C ALA A 134 4.88 -15.70 -11.13
N PRO A 135 3.55 -15.87 -11.15
CA PRO A 135 2.70 -15.83 -9.94
C PRO A 135 3.08 -16.85 -8.85
N THR A 136 3.65 -17.98 -9.25
CA THR A 136 4.07 -19.08 -8.36
C THR A 136 5.57 -19.07 -8.10
N GLY A 137 6.30 -18.10 -8.67
CA GLY A 137 7.75 -17.99 -8.51
C GLY A 137 8.13 -17.49 -7.12
N PRO A 138 9.31 -17.89 -6.60
CA PRO A 138 9.77 -17.45 -5.29
C PRO A 138 10.07 -15.94 -5.23
N ALA A 139 10.40 -15.32 -6.37
CA ALA A 139 10.72 -13.89 -6.45
C ALA A 139 9.49 -13.00 -6.26
N TRP A 140 8.34 -13.36 -6.85
CA TRP A 140 7.14 -12.52 -6.85
C TRP A 140 6.71 -12.14 -5.42
N ALA A 141 6.60 -13.11 -4.52
CA ALA A 141 6.16 -12.86 -3.15
C ALA A 141 7.13 -11.98 -2.36
N SER A 142 8.45 -12.17 -2.56
CA SER A 142 9.48 -11.33 -1.95
C SER A 142 9.41 -9.89 -2.44
N TRP A 143 9.17 -9.67 -3.74
CA TRP A 143 8.97 -8.34 -4.29
C TRP A 143 7.72 -7.66 -3.74
N VAL A 144 6.61 -8.40 -3.55
CA VAL A 144 5.41 -7.84 -2.90
C VAL A 144 5.70 -7.41 -1.46
N VAL A 145 6.45 -8.21 -0.68
CA VAL A 145 6.88 -7.82 0.67
C VAL A 145 7.81 -6.61 0.63
N MET A 146 8.71 -6.52 -0.34
CA MET A 146 9.57 -5.34 -0.52
C MET A 146 8.77 -4.07 -0.84
N LEU A 147 7.74 -4.17 -1.70
CA LEU A 147 6.85 -3.04 -1.99
C LEU A 147 6.06 -2.63 -0.75
N ALA A 148 5.58 -3.59 0.05
CA ALA A 148 4.94 -3.30 1.33
C ALA A 148 5.92 -2.64 2.33
N LEU A 149 7.17 -3.07 2.37
CA LEU A 149 8.23 -2.43 3.17
C LEU A 149 8.46 -0.98 2.71
N GLY A 150 8.57 -0.74 1.40
CA GLY A 150 8.68 0.62 0.85
C GLY A 150 7.49 1.50 1.23
N GLY A 151 6.27 0.97 1.13
CA GLY A 151 5.06 1.64 1.62
C GLY A 151 5.13 1.94 3.12
N SER A 152 5.59 0.98 3.94
CA SER A 152 5.72 1.13 5.40
C SER A 152 6.73 2.21 5.78
N VAL A 153 7.86 2.29 5.08
CA VAL A 153 8.85 3.37 5.22
C VAL A 153 8.23 4.72 4.86
N GLY A 154 7.49 4.79 3.75
CA GLY A 154 6.78 5.99 3.34
C GLY A 154 5.76 6.43 4.40
N ASN A 155 4.97 5.50 4.94
CA ASN A 155 3.97 5.75 5.97
C ASN A 155 4.60 6.16 7.31
N LEU A 156 5.76 5.62 7.67
CA LEU A 156 6.56 6.10 8.81
C LEU A 156 6.99 7.56 8.60
N GLY A 157 7.48 7.89 7.41
CA GLY A 157 7.85 9.26 7.04
C GLY A 157 6.67 10.22 7.12
N LEU A 158 5.53 9.87 6.52
CA LEU A 158 4.29 10.65 6.58
C LEU A 158 3.81 10.83 8.02
N SER A 159 3.71 9.75 8.79
CA SER A 159 3.30 9.82 10.20
C SER A 159 4.19 10.75 11.02
N LEU A 160 5.51 10.74 10.76
CA LEU A 160 6.44 11.63 11.45
C LEU A 160 6.24 13.09 11.03
N LEU A 161 6.15 13.37 9.72
CA LEU A 161 6.05 14.73 9.19
C LEU A 161 4.69 15.36 9.51
N ASP A 162 3.60 14.64 9.27
CA ASP A 162 2.24 15.15 9.48
C ASP A 162 1.98 15.48 10.95
N HIS A 163 2.44 14.64 11.88
CA HIS A 163 2.30 14.91 13.31
C HIS A 163 3.32 15.93 13.83
N ALA A 164 4.48 16.08 13.17
CA ALA A 164 5.42 17.15 13.49
C ALA A 164 4.85 18.54 13.19
N GLN A 165 3.92 18.68 12.22
CA GLN A 165 3.21 19.94 11.98
C GLN A 165 2.40 20.41 13.20
N ASN A 166 1.90 19.47 14.00
CA ASN A 166 1.21 19.75 15.26
C ASN A 166 2.16 19.76 16.47
N GLY A 167 3.47 19.63 16.25
CA GLY A 167 4.47 19.57 17.30
C GLY A 167 4.33 18.38 18.26
N PHE A 168 3.64 17.31 17.87
CA PHE A 168 3.28 16.19 18.75
C PHE A 168 2.57 16.63 20.04
N PHE A 169 1.62 17.56 19.92
CA PHE A 169 0.96 18.17 21.08
C PHE A 169 0.36 17.14 22.03
N SER A 170 -0.24 16.07 21.51
CA SER A 170 -0.71 14.94 22.31
C SER A 170 0.25 13.75 22.26
N ALA A 171 0.45 13.08 23.40
CA ALA A 171 1.21 11.82 23.48
C ALA A 171 0.64 10.73 22.55
N THR A 172 -0.66 10.78 22.25
CA THR A 172 -1.31 9.82 21.34
C THR A 172 -0.84 9.95 19.88
N GLU A 173 -0.29 11.09 19.49
CA GLU A 173 0.26 11.32 18.14
C GLU A 173 1.52 10.48 17.87
N TRP A 174 2.17 9.97 18.93
CA TRP A 174 3.30 9.04 18.81
C TRP A 174 2.87 7.60 18.47
N VAL A 175 1.62 7.24 18.70
CA VAL A 175 1.10 5.87 18.42
C VAL A 175 1.33 5.46 16.95
N PRO A 176 0.92 6.24 15.94
CA PRO A 176 1.17 5.89 14.54
C PRO A 176 2.68 5.83 14.22
N VAL A 177 3.49 6.75 14.74
CA VAL A 177 4.95 6.76 14.50
C VAL A 177 5.63 5.50 15.03
N VAL A 178 5.38 5.16 16.30
CA VAL A 178 5.96 3.96 16.93
C VAL A 178 5.46 2.70 16.21
N THR A 179 4.17 2.64 15.90
CA THR A 179 3.57 1.50 15.20
C THR A 179 4.13 1.33 13.79
N ALA A 180 4.38 2.43 13.06
CA ALA A 180 5.00 2.41 11.74
C ALA A 180 6.47 1.96 11.79
N ALA A 181 7.23 2.40 12.80
CA ALA A 181 8.62 2.01 13.00
C ALA A 181 8.75 0.51 13.29
N PHE A 182 7.89 -0.04 14.16
CA PHE A 182 7.83 -1.48 14.40
C PHE A 182 7.40 -2.23 13.13
N GLY A 183 6.32 -1.83 12.47
CA GLY A 183 5.88 -2.50 11.23
C GLY A 183 6.97 -2.55 10.15
N THR A 184 7.67 -1.43 9.92
CA THR A 184 8.81 -1.34 9.01
C THR A 184 9.92 -2.32 9.40
N SER A 185 10.28 -2.36 10.68
CA SER A 185 11.33 -3.25 11.20
C SER A 185 10.98 -4.73 11.04
N PHE A 186 9.73 -5.10 11.34
CA PHE A 186 9.24 -6.47 11.18
C PHE A 186 9.23 -6.89 9.71
N LEU A 187 8.77 -6.03 8.80
CA LEU A 187 8.81 -6.30 7.37
C LEU A 187 10.23 -6.45 6.83
N LEU A 188 11.17 -5.61 7.29
CA LEU A 188 12.58 -5.71 6.91
C LEU A 188 13.16 -7.07 7.33
N VAL A 189 12.97 -7.48 8.59
CA VAL A 189 13.47 -8.77 9.07
C VAL A 189 12.77 -9.94 8.36
N ALA A 190 11.46 -9.84 8.09
CA ALA A 190 10.71 -10.86 7.37
C ALA A 190 11.20 -11.03 5.92
N MET A 191 11.58 -9.93 5.26
CA MET A 191 12.17 -9.94 3.93
C MET A 191 13.56 -10.59 3.92
N LEU A 192 14.42 -10.21 4.88
CA LEU A 192 15.81 -10.71 4.95
C LEU A 192 15.90 -12.15 5.47
N ARG A 193 14.99 -12.56 6.36
CA ARG A 193 14.99 -13.87 7.02
C ARG A 193 13.57 -14.43 7.13
N PRO A 194 12.99 -14.97 6.03
CA PRO A 194 11.60 -15.42 5.99
C PRO A 194 11.39 -16.77 6.70
N ALA A 195 11.59 -16.80 8.02
CA ALA A 195 11.29 -17.96 8.85
C ALA A 195 9.79 -18.05 9.11
N ARG A 196 9.19 -19.24 8.98
CA ARG A 196 7.73 -19.43 9.11
C ARG A 196 7.15 -18.84 10.40
N GLY A 197 7.81 -19.06 11.54
CA GLY A 197 7.36 -18.48 12.82
C GLY A 197 7.42 -16.95 12.83
N PHE A 198 8.46 -16.36 12.24
CA PHE A 198 8.61 -14.91 12.16
C PHE A 198 7.62 -14.28 11.16
N LEU A 199 7.26 -14.97 10.08
CA LEU A 199 6.20 -14.53 9.16
C LEU A 199 4.83 -14.42 9.87
N TRP A 200 4.48 -15.39 10.71
CA TRP A 200 3.26 -15.30 11.52
C TRP A 200 3.30 -14.17 12.55
N LEU A 201 4.45 -13.97 13.19
CA LEU A 201 4.63 -12.85 14.10
C LEU A 201 4.50 -11.50 13.37
N THR A 202 5.07 -11.40 12.16
CA THR A 202 4.96 -10.22 11.30
C THR A 202 3.52 -9.98 10.88
N LEU A 203 2.76 -11.02 10.52
CA LEU A 203 1.30 -10.91 10.28
C LEU A 203 0.54 -10.40 11.51
N GLY A 204 0.92 -10.84 12.72
CA GLY A 204 0.37 -10.30 13.97
C GLY A 204 0.62 -8.80 14.09
N MET A 205 1.85 -8.34 13.79
CA MET A 205 2.18 -6.91 13.77
C MET A 205 1.41 -6.14 12.71
N MET A 206 1.21 -6.69 11.50
CA MET A 206 0.36 -6.09 10.45
C MET A 206 -1.10 -5.98 10.92
N GLY A 207 -1.59 -6.93 11.71
CA GLY A 207 -2.89 -6.85 12.36
C GLY A 207 -2.99 -5.68 13.35
N VAL A 208 -1.95 -5.45 14.16
CA VAL A 208 -1.86 -4.29 15.05
C VAL A 208 -1.83 -2.98 14.26
N GLN A 209 -1.01 -2.88 13.21
CA GLN A 209 -0.97 -1.70 12.33
C GLN A 209 -2.34 -1.41 11.72
N SER A 210 -3.02 -2.44 11.22
CA SER A 210 -4.38 -2.30 10.67
C SER A 210 -5.38 -1.78 11.70
N ALA A 211 -5.31 -2.28 12.94
CA ALA A 211 -6.16 -1.79 14.03
C ALA A 211 -5.88 -0.33 14.39
N VAL A 212 -4.60 0.07 14.42
CA VAL A 212 -4.20 1.49 14.62
C VAL A 212 -4.73 2.36 13.49
N GLY A 213 -4.66 1.91 12.24
CA GLY A 213 -5.18 2.65 11.09
C GLY A 213 -6.70 2.85 11.15
N VAL A 214 -7.46 1.80 11.47
CA VAL A 214 -8.92 1.88 11.62
C VAL A 214 -9.30 2.77 12.80
N LEU A 215 -8.62 2.63 13.94
CA LEU A 215 -8.86 3.49 15.10
C LEU A 215 -8.54 4.96 14.78
N GLY A 216 -7.42 5.23 14.11
CA GLY A 216 -7.05 6.58 13.68
C GLY A 216 -8.08 7.19 12.74
N PHE A 217 -8.60 6.42 11.78
CA PHE A 217 -9.70 6.85 10.91
C PHE A 217 -10.93 7.28 11.72
N VAL A 218 -11.35 6.45 12.69
CA VAL A 218 -12.49 6.77 13.56
C VAL A 218 -12.22 8.05 14.37
N LEU A 219 -11.02 8.18 14.95
CA LEU A 219 -10.66 9.35 15.75
C LEU A 219 -10.62 10.63 14.90
N HIS A 220 -10.12 10.58 13.67
CA HIS A 220 -10.11 11.72 12.74
C HIS A 220 -11.54 12.12 12.35
N VAL A 221 -12.40 11.16 12.00
CA VAL A 221 -13.81 11.43 11.71
C VAL A 221 -14.51 12.06 12.92
N LEU A 222 -14.31 11.50 14.12
CA LEU A 222 -14.91 12.04 15.35
C LEU A 222 -14.37 13.44 15.69
N ALA A 223 -13.10 13.72 15.42
CA ALA A 223 -12.52 15.05 15.63
C ALA A 223 -13.18 16.08 14.70
N ASN A 224 -13.33 15.75 13.41
CA ASN A 224 -13.95 16.65 12.43
C ASN A 224 -15.41 16.95 12.80
N LEU A 225 -16.17 15.93 13.21
CA LEU A 225 -17.60 16.04 13.56
C LEU A 225 -17.90 16.84 14.84
N ARG A 226 -16.90 17.21 15.65
CA ARG A 226 -17.11 18.00 16.88
C ARG A 226 -17.48 19.46 16.61
N HIS A 227 -17.25 19.96 15.40
CA HIS A 227 -17.47 21.36 15.06
C HIS A 227 -18.88 21.63 14.53
N THR A 228 -19.88 21.63 15.42
CA THR A 228 -21.32 21.72 15.05
C THR A 228 -21.74 23.00 14.33
N ASN A 229 -20.92 24.06 14.36
CA ASN A 229 -21.23 25.36 13.74
C ASN A 229 -20.65 25.52 12.32
N VAL A 230 -19.93 24.52 11.80
CA VAL A 230 -19.30 24.54 10.47
C VAL A 230 -20.02 23.53 9.56
N PRO A 231 -20.29 23.81 8.28
CA PRO A 231 -20.87 22.83 7.37
C PRO A 231 -20.03 21.54 7.28
N LEU A 232 -20.68 20.37 7.21
CA LEU A 232 -19.98 19.06 7.18
C LEU A 232 -18.93 18.97 6.06
N ARG A 233 -19.21 19.56 4.89
CA ARG A 233 -18.26 19.60 3.77
C ARG A 233 -16.95 20.28 4.17
N GLU A 234 -17.02 21.43 4.84
CA GLU A 234 -15.85 22.17 5.28
C GLU A 234 -15.09 21.44 6.38
N GLN A 235 -15.79 20.79 7.31
CA GLN A 235 -15.16 19.96 8.34
C GLN A 235 -14.36 18.79 7.74
N VAL A 236 -14.86 18.20 6.64
CA VAL A 236 -14.19 17.07 5.98
C VAL A 236 -13.01 17.54 5.12
N ILE A 237 -13.13 18.69 4.44
CA ILE A 237 -12.07 19.24 3.57
C ILE A 237 -10.93 19.88 4.37
N TYR A 238 -11.26 20.66 5.40
CA TYR A 238 -10.28 21.46 6.15
C TYR A 238 -9.95 20.88 7.54
N GLY A 239 -10.59 19.78 7.93
CA GLY A 239 -10.30 19.09 9.18
C GLY A 239 -9.12 18.13 9.09
N ALA A 240 -9.03 17.21 10.04
CA ALA A 240 -8.03 16.15 10.02
C ALA A 240 -8.22 15.25 8.79
N PRO A 241 -7.12 14.81 8.13
CA PRO A 241 -7.19 13.99 6.93
C PRO A 241 -7.76 12.61 7.28
N ILE A 242 -9.02 12.36 6.95
CA ILE A 242 -9.75 11.18 7.44
C ILE A 242 -9.17 9.86 6.92
N PHE A 243 -8.62 9.83 5.70
CA PHE A 243 -8.11 8.59 5.09
C PHE A 243 -6.64 8.30 5.37
N ALA A 244 -5.85 9.30 5.79
CA ALA A 244 -4.42 9.11 6.07
C ALA A 244 -4.15 7.94 7.04
N PRO A 245 -4.92 7.75 8.13
CA PRO A 245 -4.73 6.59 9.01
C PRO A 245 -4.99 5.23 8.34
N LEU A 246 -5.86 5.15 7.34
CA LEU A 246 -6.18 3.88 6.67
C LEU A 246 -5.01 3.33 5.86
N LEU A 247 -3.99 4.15 5.56
CA LEU A 247 -2.76 3.71 4.88
C LEU A 247 -2.04 2.61 5.68
N PHE A 248 -2.15 2.60 7.02
CA PHE A 248 -1.63 1.51 7.85
C PHE A 248 -2.30 0.16 7.53
N ALA A 249 -3.62 0.16 7.38
CA ALA A 249 -4.37 -1.04 7.03
C ALA A 249 -4.09 -1.48 5.58
N ASP A 250 -3.97 -0.51 4.67
CA ASP A 250 -3.68 -0.79 3.26
C ASP A 250 -2.32 -1.48 3.07
N ILE A 251 -1.24 -0.91 3.63
CA ILE A 251 0.10 -1.50 3.58
C ILE A 251 0.13 -2.86 4.28
N SER A 252 -0.60 -3.00 5.39
CA SER A 252 -0.71 -4.27 6.11
C SER A 252 -1.36 -5.37 5.26
N VAL A 253 -2.37 -5.02 4.45
CA VAL A 253 -2.98 -5.94 3.50
C VAL A 253 -1.99 -6.34 2.40
N LEU A 254 -1.25 -5.40 1.82
CA LEU A 254 -0.22 -5.72 0.82
C LEU A 254 0.86 -6.64 1.38
N ALA A 255 1.34 -6.35 2.60
CA ALA A 255 2.28 -7.19 3.32
C ALA A 255 1.73 -8.60 3.56
N ALA A 256 0.46 -8.71 3.98
CA ALA A 256 -0.20 -9.99 4.19
C ALA A 256 -0.32 -10.81 2.90
N ILE A 257 -0.59 -10.17 1.76
CA ILE A 257 -0.61 -10.81 0.44
C ILE A 257 0.78 -11.38 0.10
N GLY A 258 1.85 -10.60 0.28
CA GLY A 258 3.22 -11.07 0.05
C GLY A 258 3.62 -12.23 0.97
N MET A 259 3.34 -12.12 2.27
CA MET A 259 3.62 -13.18 3.25
C MET A 259 2.80 -14.44 2.98
N TRP A 260 1.56 -14.32 2.50
CA TRP A 260 0.77 -15.46 2.07
C TRP A 260 1.47 -16.24 0.93
N GLY A 261 2.04 -15.52 -0.04
CA GLY A 261 2.87 -16.11 -1.08
C GLY A 261 4.10 -16.84 -0.52
N LEU A 262 4.87 -16.19 0.37
CA LEU A 262 6.06 -16.78 1.00
C LEU A 262 5.74 -18.05 1.78
N MET A 263 4.67 -18.04 2.59
CA MET A 263 4.27 -19.21 3.40
C MET A 263 3.87 -20.41 2.54
N ARG A 264 3.24 -20.18 1.37
CA ARG A 264 2.96 -21.27 0.40
C ARG A 264 4.26 -21.85 -0.15
N GLY A 265 5.23 -21.00 -0.50
CA GLY A 265 6.55 -21.44 -0.99
C GLY A 265 7.31 -22.30 0.01
N VAL A 266 7.35 -21.90 1.30
CA VAL A 266 8.03 -22.66 2.37
C VAL A 266 7.43 -24.06 2.53
N SER A 267 6.11 -24.19 2.48
CA SER A 267 5.43 -25.49 2.60
C SER A 267 5.76 -26.45 1.47
N HIS A 268 5.94 -25.96 0.24
CA HIS A 268 6.36 -26.80 -0.89
C HIS A 268 7.81 -27.31 -0.76
N ALA A 269 8.73 -26.46 -0.28
CA ALA A 269 10.13 -26.86 -0.08
C ALA A 269 10.25 -27.96 1.00
N GLN A 270 9.56 -27.83 2.12
CA GLN A 270 9.56 -28.83 3.21
C GLN A 270 8.97 -30.18 2.77
N GLY A 271 7.91 -30.18 1.95
CA GLY A 271 7.32 -31.41 1.42
C GLY A 271 8.25 -32.16 0.45
N SER A 272 9.02 -31.45 -0.37
CA SER A 272 9.96 -32.06 -1.32
C SER A 272 11.13 -32.78 -0.63
N LEU A 273 11.61 -32.26 0.50
CA LEU A 273 12.68 -32.87 1.29
C LEU A 273 12.20 -34.11 2.07
N GLY A 274 10.94 -34.13 2.51
CA GLY A 274 10.35 -35.28 3.22
C GLY A 274 10.13 -36.51 2.34
N VAL A 275 9.81 -36.32 1.05
CA VAL A 275 9.60 -37.44 0.10
C VAL A 275 10.93 -38.01 -0.39
N GLY A 276 11.96 -37.17 -0.61
CA GLY A 276 13.29 -37.62 -1.02
C GLY A 276 14.02 -38.45 0.06
N SER A 277 13.82 -38.13 1.34
CA SER A 277 14.47 -38.84 2.45
C SER A 277 13.89 -40.24 2.69
N LEU A 278 12.61 -40.48 2.36
CA LEU A 278 11.99 -41.80 2.49
C LEU A 278 12.33 -42.72 1.30
N ALA A 279 12.54 -42.16 0.11
CA ALA A 279 12.91 -42.92 -1.08
C ALA A 279 14.35 -43.47 -1.05
N HIS A 280 15.24 -42.88 -0.23
CA HIS A 280 16.61 -43.38 -0.06
C HIS A 280 16.72 -44.47 1.01
N ALA A 281 15.82 -44.50 1.99
CA ALA A 281 15.84 -45.50 3.06
C ALA A 281 15.27 -46.87 2.65
N SER A 282 14.55 -46.96 1.52
CA SER A 282 13.94 -48.22 1.07
C SER A 282 14.76 -48.98 0.01
N LYS A 283 16.00 -48.57 -0.27
CA LYS A 283 16.90 -49.26 -1.22
C LYS A 283 18.07 -49.99 -0.55
N GLU A 284 18.13 -50.01 0.78
CA GLU A 284 19.20 -50.68 1.55
C GLU A 284 18.69 -51.90 2.37
N VAL A 285 17.68 -52.62 1.88
CA VAL A 285 17.27 -53.92 2.45
C VAL A 285 17.28 -54.99 1.38
#